data_AF-A0A4R3L737-F1
#
_entry.id   AF-A0A4R3L737-F1
#
_cell.length_a   1.000
_cell.length_b   1.000
_cell.length_c   1.000
_cell.angle_alpha   90.00
_cell.angle_beta   90.00
_cell.angle_gamma   90.00
#
_symmetry.space_group_name_H-M   'P 1'
#
loop_
_entity.id
_entity.type
_entity.pdbx_description
1 polymer ?
#
loop_
_entity_poly.entity_id
_entity_poly.type
_entity_poly.pdbx_seq_one_letter_code
_entity_poly.pdbx_strand_id
1 'polypeptide(L)'
;MWMSIFLAKGNNPFDQFENFLTNDVIKGLLSIVTPLAVIGILVTAAGMYLSQEEHSRDRFKKALISIVVITIVCFMAQGIITWIGQSFKG
;
A
#
# COMPACT_ATOMS: atom_id res chain seq x y z
N MET A 1 -0.74 -32.11 -33.65
CA MET A 1 -0.39 -32.32 -32.22
C MET A 1 0.47 -31.20 -31.61
N TRP A 2 0.81 -30.12 -32.34
CA TRP A 2 1.54 -28.95 -31.80
C TRP A 2 0.64 -27.73 -31.58
N MET A 3 -0.54 -27.67 -32.21
CA MET A 3 -1.46 -26.53 -32.11
C MET A 3 -2.22 -26.48 -30.77
N SER A 4 -2.43 -27.62 -30.12
CA SER A 4 -3.15 -27.74 -28.84
C SER A 4 -2.29 -27.37 -27.61
N ILE A 5 -0.96 -27.37 -27.75
CA ILE A 5 -0.04 -26.97 -26.66
C ILE A 5 0.05 -25.43 -26.56
N PHE A 6 -0.08 -24.72 -27.69
CA PHE A 6 -0.12 -23.26 -27.70
C PHE A 6 -1.43 -22.66 -27.17
N LEU A 7 -2.53 -23.42 -27.22
CA LEU A 7 -3.82 -23.02 -26.63
C LEU A 7 -3.97 -23.46 -25.16
N ALA A 8 -3.19 -24.44 -24.69
CA ALA A 8 -3.12 -24.82 -23.28
C ALA A 8 -2.15 -23.95 -22.46
N LYS A 9 -1.23 -23.23 -23.13
CA LYS A 9 -0.60 -22.01 -22.61
C LYS A 9 -1.58 -20.82 -22.73
N GLY A 10 -2.81 -21.03 -22.30
CA GLY A 10 -3.73 -19.93 -22.00
C GLY A 10 -3.11 -19.16 -20.86
N ASN A 11 -2.29 -18.17 -21.17
CA ASN A 11 -1.83 -17.17 -20.23
C ASN A 11 -3.12 -16.47 -19.77
N ASN A 12 -3.71 -16.93 -18.66
CA ASN A 12 -4.95 -16.36 -18.17
C ASN A 12 -4.68 -14.87 -17.99
N PRO A 13 -5.43 -13.99 -18.68
CA PRO A 13 -5.20 -12.55 -18.58
C PRO A 13 -5.35 -12.08 -17.14
N PHE A 14 -6.12 -12.80 -16.33
CA PHE A 14 -6.25 -12.60 -14.89
C PHE A 14 -4.95 -12.82 -14.11
N ASP A 15 -4.12 -13.81 -14.45
CA ASP A 15 -2.82 -14.03 -13.79
C ASP A 15 -1.84 -12.89 -14.10
N GLN A 16 -1.89 -12.33 -15.31
CA GLN A 16 -1.09 -11.15 -15.67
C GLN A 16 -1.58 -9.90 -14.93
N PHE A 17 -2.89 -9.71 -14.84
CA PHE A 17 -3.49 -8.62 -14.09
C PHE A 17 -3.18 -8.71 -12.59
N GLU A 18 -3.25 -9.91 -12.01
CA GLU A 18 -2.92 -10.15 -10.60
C GLU A 18 -1.44 -9.83 -10.34
N ASN A 19 -0.54 -10.30 -11.21
CA ASN A 19 0.88 -10.04 -11.09
C ASN A 19 1.21 -8.55 -11.22
N PHE A 20 0.54 -7.82 -12.12
CA PHE A 20 0.73 -6.38 -12.28
C PHE A 20 0.20 -5.59 -11.08
N LEU A 21 -1.01 -5.89 -10.61
CA LEU A 21 -1.60 -5.24 -9.45
C LEU A 21 -0.76 -5.50 -8.19
N THR A 22 -0.32 -6.75 -8.00
CA THR A 22 0.43 -7.16 -6.81
C THR A 22 1.88 -6.67 -6.82
N ASN A 23 2.61 -6.91 -7.91
CA ASN A 23 4.06 -6.66 -7.94
C ASN A 23 4.43 -5.24 -8.34
N ASP A 24 3.71 -4.62 -9.27
CA ASP A 24 4.09 -3.30 -9.78
C ASP A 24 3.36 -2.18 -9.02
N VAL A 25 2.04 -2.29 -8.88
CA VAL A 25 1.24 -1.23 -8.26
C VAL A 25 1.42 -1.24 -6.75
N ILE A 26 1.23 -2.38 -6.08
CA ILE A 26 1.15 -2.39 -4.62
C ILE A 26 2.53 -2.36 -3.95
N LYS A 27 3.53 -3.09 -4.46
CA LYS A 27 4.91 -2.93 -3.95
C LYS A 27 5.46 -1.53 -4.21
N GLY A 28 5.19 -0.95 -5.38
CA GLY A 28 5.54 0.43 -5.70
C GLY A 28 4.87 1.41 -4.74
N LEU A 29 3.57 1.25 -4.50
CA LEU A 29 2.81 2.06 -3.56
C LEU A 29 3.34 1.94 -2.13
N LEU A 30 3.63 0.74 -1.64
CA LEU A 30 4.20 0.51 -0.30
C LEU A 30 5.59 1.12 -0.14
N SER A 31 6.44 1.01 -1.16
CA SER A 31 7.78 1.61 -1.18
C SER A 31 7.73 3.13 -1.09
N ILE A 32 6.65 3.76 -1.56
CA ILE A 32 6.45 5.22 -1.54
C ILE A 32 5.70 5.66 -0.28
N VAL A 33 4.68 4.89 0.15
CA VAL A 33 3.88 5.15 1.34
C VAL A 33 4.72 5.15 2.61
N THR A 34 5.65 4.21 2.75
CA THR A 34 6.47 4.08 3.97
C THR A 34 7.30 5.34 4.24
N PRO A 35 8.11 5.86 3.29
CA PRO A 35 8.83 7.12 3.51
C PRO A 35 7.90 8.33 3.62
N LEU A 36 6.77 8.36 2.89
CA LEU A 36 5.77 9.43 3.03
C LEU A 36 5.14 9.48 4.44
N ALA A 37 4.86 8.32 5.03
CA ALA A 37 4.34 8.22 6.39
C ALA A 37 5.38 8.73 7.41
N VAL A 38 6.66 8.37 7.24
CA VAL A 38 7.75 8.86 8.11
C VAL A 38 7.89 10.38 8.01
N ILE A 39 7.90 10.94 6.80
CA ILE A 39 7.98 12.40 6.59
C ILE A 39 6.73 13.07 7.17
N GLY A 40 5.55 12.51 6.95
CA GLY A 40 4.28 13.03 7.47
C GLY A 40 4.27 13.09 9.00
N ILE A 41 4.77 12.05 9.67
CA ILE A 41 4.90 12.01 11.14
C ILE A 41 5.91 13.05 11.61
N LEU A 42 7.06 13.18 10.95
CA LEU A 42 8.08 14.17 11.33
C LEU A 42 7.57 15.61 11.17
N VAL A 43 6.90 15.92 10.06
CA VAL A 43 6.33 17.26 9.81
C VAL A 43 5.18 17.56 10.78
N THR A 44 4.31 16.59 11.06
CA THR A 44 3.23 16.81 12.04
C THR A 44 3.77 16.93 13.47
N ALA A 45 4.81 16.18 13.85
CA ALA A 45 5.47 16.30 15.15
C ALA A 45 6.22 17.64 15.30
N ALA A 46 6.98 18.05 14.28
CA ALA A 46 7.66 19.35 14.26
C ALA A 46 6.65 20.51 14.27
N GLY A 47 5.56 20.39 13.49
CA GLY A 47 4.46 21.33 13.47
C GLY A 47 3.75 21.44 14.82
N MET A 48 3.53 20.32 15.51
CA MET A 48 2.97 20.31 16.88
C MET A 48 3.88 21.00 17.89
N TYR A 49 5.21 20.81 17.78
CA TYR A 49 6.19 21.42 18.67
C TYR A 49 6.31 22.93 18.47
N LEU A 50 6.21 23.40 17.23
CA LEU A 50 6.29 24.83 16.89
C LEU A 50 4.95 25.58 17.07
N SER A 51 3.83 24.86 17.18
CA SER A 51 2.51 25.46 17.31
C SER A 51 2.19 25.81 18.76
N GLN A 52 2.20 27.10 19.08
CA GLN A 52 1.76 27.60 20.40
C GLN A 52 0.23 27.74 20.52
N GLU A 53 -0.51 27.74 19.40
CA GLU A 53 -1.96 27.86 19.38
C GLU A 53 -2.69 26.51 19.41
N GLU A 54 -3.75 26.44 20.22
CA GLU A 54 -4.54 25.24 20.48
C GLU A 54 -5.23 24.70 19.21
N HIS A 55 -5.74 25.60 18.36
CA HIS A 55 -6.38 25.24 17.09
C HIS A 55 -5.41 24.58 16.08
N SER A 56 -4.13 24.98 16.07
CA SER A 56 -3.12 24.34 15.23
C SER A 56 -2.77 22.94 15.76
N ARG A 57 -2.66 22.75 17.08
CA ARG A 57 -2.42 21.42 17.67
C ARG A 57 -3.50 20.41 17.30
N ASP A 58 -4.78 20.81 17.27
CA ASP A 58 -5.87 19.92 16.87
C ASP A 58 -5.80 19.51 15.40
N ARG A 59 -5.37 20.42 14.50
CA ARG A 59 -5.13 20.08 13.09
C ARG A 59 -3.99 19.09 12.93
N PHE A 60 -2.88 19.30 13.64
CA PHE A 60 -1.74 18.36 13.63
C PHE A 60 -2.11 16.99 14.22
N LYS A 61 -2.92 16.95 15.28
CA LYS A 61 -3.42 15.69 15.86
C LYS A 61 -4.32 14.92 14.89
N LYS A 62 -5.25 15.61 14.21
CA LYS A 62 -6.08 14.99 13.16
C LYS A 62 -5.25 14.50 11.98
N ALA A 63 -4.25 15.27 11.55
CA ALA A 63 -3.33 14.85 10.49
C ALA A 63 -2.53 13.60 10.89
N LEU A 64 -2.00 13.56 12.11
CA LEU A 64 -1.25 12.41 12.63
C LEU A 64 -2.14 11.15 12.69
N ILE A 65 -3.38 11.28 13.15
CA ILE A 65 -4.37 10.18 13.14
C ILE A 65 -4.64 9.71 11.71
N SER A 66 -4.83 10.62 10.74
CA SER A 66 -5.06 10.22 9.35
C SER A 66 -3.88 9.46 8.75
N ILE A 67 -2.64 9.87 9.04
CA ILE A 67 -1.43 9.19 8.57
C ILE A 67 -1.35 7.78 9.17
N VAL A 68 -1.64 7.63 10.46
CA VAL A 68 -1.67 6.32 11.13
C VAL A 68 -2.72 5.40 10.51
N VAL A 69 -3.93 5.90 10.26
CA VAL A 69 -5.01 5.10 9.62
C VAL A 69 -4.61 4.67 8.21
N ILE A 70 -4.08 5.58 7.39
CA ILE A 70 -3.61 5.24 6.03
C ILE A 70 -2.51 4.17 6.07
N THR A 71 -1.58 4.30 7.01
CA THR A 71 -0.47 3.34 7.18
C THR A 71 -1.00 1.95 7.54
N ILE A 72 -1.96 1.86 8.47
CA ILE A 72 -2.62 0.59 8.83
C ILE A 72 -3.32 -0.02 7.61
N VAL A 73 -4.06 0.78 6.84
CA VAL A 73 -4.74 0.31 5.62
C VAL A 73 -3.75 -0.21 4.58
N CYS A 74 -2.61 0.45 4.41
CA CYS A 74 -1.54 -0.02 3.53
C CYS A 74 -0.92 -1.35 4.00
N PHE A 75 -0.70 -1.53 5.30
CA PHE A 75 -0.24 -2.81 5.86
C PHE A 75 -1.30 -3.92 5.73
N MET A 76 -2.57 -3.60 5.92
CA MET A 76 -3.67 -4.56 5.71
C MET A 76 -3.78 -4.98 4.25
N ALA A 77 -3.64 -4.04 3.31
CA ALA A 77 -3.58 -4.34 1.89
C ALA A 77 -2.43 -5.31 1.57
N GLN A 78 -1.25 -5.07 2.14
CA GLN A 78 -0.11 -5.97 2.01
C GLN A 78 -0.41 -7.39 2.54
N GLY A 79 -1.09 -7.48 3.69
CA GLY A 79 -1.50 -8.75 4.28
C GLY A 79 -2.49 -9.53 3.42
N ILE A 80 -3.52 -8.86 2.89
CA ILE A 80 -4.53 -9.47 2.00
C ILE A 80 -3.87 -10.02 0.73
N ILE A 81 -2.93 -9.29 0.14
CA ILE A 81 -2.24 -9.72 -1.08
C ILE A 81 -1.31 -10.89 -0.81
N THR A 82 -0.61 -10.88 0.32
CA THR A 82 0.23 -12.02 0.73
C THR A 82 -0.63 -13.27 0.91
N TRP A 83 -1.83 -13.12 1.47
CA TRP A 83 -2.80 -14.20 1.62
C TRP A 83 -3.37 -14.70 0.28
N ILE A 84 -3.71 -13.79 -0.65
CA ILE A 84 -4.16 -14.15 -2.01
C ILE A 84 -3.04 -14.87 -2.76
N GLY A 85 -1.82 -14.33 -2.76
CA GLY A 85 -0.67 -14.95 -3.44
C GLY A 85 -0.23 -16.30 -2.86
N GLN A 86 -0.56 -16.58 -1.58
CA GLN A 86 -0.41 -17.92 -1.01
C GLN A 86 -1.56 -18.85 -1.41
N SER A 87 -2.77 -18.33 -1.53
CA SER A 87 -3.95 -19.10 -1.94
C SER A 87 -3.91 -19.52 -3.42
N PHE A 88 -3.28 -18.74 -4.30
CA PHE A 88 -3.06 -19.08 -5.72
C PHE A 88 -1.84 -19.98 -5.97
N LYS A 89 -1.00 -20.23 -4.96
CA LYS A 89 0.13 -21.17 -5.03
C LYS A 89 -0.23 -22.60 -4.59
N GLY A 90 -1.46 -22.83 -4.14
CA GLY A 90 -2.03 -24.16 -3.88
C GLY A 90 -2.94 -24.60 -5.01
#